data_AF-A0AA89C3M0-F1
#
_entry.id   AF-A0AA89C3M0-F1
#
_cell.length_a   1.000
_cell.length_b   1.000
_cell.length_c   1.000
_cell.angle_alpha   90.00
_cell.angle_beta   90.00
_cell.angle_gamma   90.00
#
_symmetry.space_group_name_H-M   'P 1'
#
loop_
_entity.id
_entity.type
_entity.pdbx_description
1 polymer ?
#
loop_
_entity_poly.entity_id
_entity_poly.type
_entity_poly.pdbx_seq_one_letter_code
_entity_poly.pdbx_strand_id
1 'polypeptide(L)'
;MLCSIANDYSKMERYELQPKKSVVLPHLKKRSKTTDTPVIFLGDQQMPVVEITTHVGVVRTSDNSPTTAIQENLQKARRTLYSLMSAGLRGENGLDPETCIHLFRTYVIPILTYGLEIYLPSPNDIRPLEMFLKKVLKQILSIPVTTADPASFILSGLVPVEAIIHLRALSLFGNIALLDDSSIEKRLAYRQLTIHGHTGSSWFSNLAIITTKYELPNPMEILRDPVSKSQWKTVTLRAVYAYWGRRIKQQALTYSSLEYLSVGHYNPGKIHPLLRITETQTQSREVNRLPVKTKLVTGTYSLQSTRAAFNNLDVDPTCLLCKTSTETLEHFILHCTKLQHVRVQILCDIASACGENINFSQLCTSDQLRIILDVYSTVDVVHNKNTEYLAEIDRHTRRLCHALHCERKKLFALLPTRRRYGL
;
A
#
# COMPACT_ATOMS: atom_id res chain seq x y z
N MET A 1 31.25 -12.84 -34.01
CA MET A 1 30.41 -13.52 -35.03
C MET A 1 28.98 -13.00 -35.06
N LEU A 2 28.21 -13.00 -33.96
CA LEU A 2 26.83 -12.47 -34.00
C LEU A 2 26.74 -10.95 -34.22
N CYS A 3 27.62 -10.16 -33.59
CA CYS A 3 27.64 -8.70 -33.76
C CYS A 3 28.02 -8.27 -35.19
N SER A 4 28.93 -9.00 -35.84
CA SER A 4 29.29 -8.73 -37.24
C SER A 4 28.13 -9.04 -38.18
N ILE A 5 27.44 -10.18 -37.98
CA ILE A 5 26.23 -10.52 -38.76
C ILE A 5 25.15 -9.45 -38.58
N ALA A 6 24.91 -8.98 -37.36
CA ALA A 6 23.94 -7.92 -37.10
C ALA A 6 24.32 -6.60 -37.78
N ASN A 7 25.61 -6.26 -37.80
CA ASN A 7 26.11 -5.07 -38.49
C ASN A 7 25.94 -5.18 -40.01
N ASP A 8 26.28 -6.33 -40.61
CA ASP A 8 26.14 -6.55 -42.05
C ASP A 8 24.66 -6.53 -42.47
N TYR A 9 23.79 -7.15 -41.66
CA TYR A 9 22.34 -7.11 -41.87
C TYR A 9 21.80 -5.67 -41.76
N SER A 10 22.26 -4.88 -40.78
CA SER A 10 21.85 -3.48 -40.66
C SER A 10 22.21 -2.66 -41.89
N LYS A 11 23.42 -2.86 -42.42
CA LYS A 11 23.88 -2.20 -43.66
C LYS A 11 23.03 -2.61 -44.86
N MET A 12 22.69 -3.90 -44.96
CA MET A 12 21.81 -4.41 -46.02
C MET A 12 20.42 -3.76 -45.98
N GLU A 13 19.86 -3.61 -44.78
CA GLU A 13 18.58 -2.94 -44.51
C GLU A 13 18.68 -1.40 -44.44
N ARG A 14 19.84 -0.84 -44.79
CA ARG A 14 20.10 0.61 -44.88
C ARG A 14 19.94 1.39 -43.57
N TYR A 15 20.26 0.78 -42.43
CA TYR A 15 20.41 1.49 -41.15
C TYR A 15 21.76 1.19 -40.48
N GLU A 16 22.23 2.11 -39.64
CA GLU A 16 23.53 1.99 -38.97
C GLU A 16 23.34 1.78 -37.46
N LEU A 17 23.97 0.74 -36.93
CA LEU A 17 24.00 0.50 -35.50
C LEU A 17 24.99 1.47 -34.84
N GLN A 18 24.57 2.16 -33.79
CA GLN A 18 25.41 3.16 -33.10
C GLN A 18 26.31 2.50 -32.04
N PRO A 19 27.63 2.39 -32.26
CA PRO A 19 28.50 1.61 -31.36
C PRO A 19 28.60 2.22 -29.95
N LYS A 20 28.40 3.55 -29.82
CA LYS A 20 28.34 4.23 -28.52
C LYS A 20 27.10 3.87 -27.67
N LYS A 21 26.00 3.44 -28.31
CA LYS A 21 24.78 2.99 -27.62
C LYS A 21 24.73 1.46 -27.48
N SER A 22 25.52 0.75 -28.26
CA SER A 22 25.66 -0.71 -28.21
C SER A 22 26.74 -1.09 -27.20
N VAL A 23 26.33 -1.70 -26.08
CA VAL A 23 27.25 -2.04 -24.98
C VAL A 23 27.31 -3.55 -24.75
N VAL A 24 28.41 -4.04 -24.19
CA VAL A 24 28.58 -5.44 -23.78
C VAL A 24 28.42 -5.54 -22.27
N LEU A 25 27.47 -6.37 -21.82
CA LEU A 25 27.24 -6.65 -20.40
C LEU A 25 27.64 -8.10 -20.06
N PRO A 26 28.85 -8.34 -19.55
CA PRO A 26 29.34 -9.69 -19.30
C PRO A 26 28.63 -10.33 -18.10
N HIS A 27 28.02 -11.50 -18.27
CA HIS A 27 27.45 -12.29 -17.18
C HIS A 27 28.45 -13.37 -16.74
N LEU A 28 29.40 -13.00 -15.87
CA LEU A 28 30.43 -13.91 -15.37
C LEU A 28 29.99 -14.53 -14.03
N LYS A 29 30.02 -15.86 -13.93
CA LYS A 29 29.83 -16.54 -12.63
C LYS A 29 30.98 -16.17 -11.70
N LYS A 30 30.68 -15.89 -10.42
CA LYS A 30 31.64 -15.44 -9.38
C LYS A 30 32.96 -16.24 -9.27
N ARG A 31 32.99 -17.49 -9.73
CA ARG A 31 34.20 -18.36 -9.75
C ARG A 31 35.16 -18.13 -10.93
N SER A 32 34.78 -17.34 -11.94
CA SER A 32 35.56 -17.10 -13.16
C SER A 32 35.93 -15.63 -13.33
N LYS A 33 36.35 -14.96 -12.24
CA LYS A 33 36.87 -13.58 -12.30
C LYS A 33 38.32 -13.49 -12.81
N THR A 34 38.92 -14.61 -13.16
CA THR A 34 40.21 -14.67 -13.83
C THR A 34 40.02 -14.83 -15.33
N THR A 35 40.81 -14.08 -16.09
CA THR A 35 41.07 -14.07 -17.54
C THR A 35 40.09 -13.31 -18.45
N ASP A 36 40.62 -12.21 -19.02
CA ASP A 36 40.23 -11.43 -20.20
C ASP A 36 38.74 -11.42 -20.61
N THR A 37 38.09 -10.28 -20.37
CA THR A 37 36.78 -10.04 -20.97
C THR A 37 36.98 -9.89 -22.48
N PRO A 38 36.31 -10.70 -23.31
CA PRO A 38 36.57 -10.70 -24.75
C PRO A 38 36.24 -9.32 -25.34
N VAL A 39 37.17 -8.80 -26.15
CA VAL A 39 36.96 -7.55 -26.88
C VAL A 39 35.96 -7.82 -28.01
N ILE A 40 34.80 -7.16 -27.95
CA ILE A 40 33.75 -7.32 -28.96
C ILE A 40 33.71 -6.07 -29.83
N PHE A 41 33.69 -6.28 -31.14
CA PHE A 41 33.62 -5.24 -32.16
C PHE A 41 32.25 -5.22 -32.84
N LEU A 42 31.80 -4.04 -33.22
CA LEU A 42 30.65 -3.78 -34.07
C LEU A 42 31.13 -3.04 -35.32
N GLY A 43 31.32 -3.80 -36.41
CA GLY A 43 32.14 -3.32 -37.53
C GLY A 43 33.59 -3.11 -37.07
N ASP A 44 34.14 -1.94 -37.35
CA ASP A 44 35.53 -1.58 -36.98
C ASP A 44 35.64 -0.90 -35.60
N GLN A 45 34.50 -0.68 -34.92
CA GLN A 45 34.48 0.00 -33.62
C GLN A 45 34.36 -1.00 -32.47
N GLN A 46 35.21 -0.84 -31.45
CA GLN A 46 35.14 -1.61 -30.22
C GLN A 46 33.92 -1.17 -29.39
N MET A 47 33.10 -2.13 -28.97
CA MET A 47 31.97 -1.87 -28.08
C MET A 47 32.44 -1.68 -26.63
N PRO A 48 31.91 -0.69 -25.90
CA PRO A 48 32.23 -0.53 -24.49
C PRO A 48 31.69 -1.71 -23.68
N VAL A 49 32.54 -2.28 -22.83
CA VAL A 49 32.15 -3.27 -21.83
C VAL A 49 31.71 -2.52 -20.57
N VAL A 50 30.50 -2.78 -20.10
CA VAL A 50 29.90 -2.10 -18.95
C VAL A 50 29.37 -3.11 -17.95
N GLU A 51 29.35 -2.74 -16.66
CA GLU A 51 28.76 -3.58 -15.60
C GLU A 51 27.25 -3.33 -15.41
N ILE A 52 26.77 -2.18 -15.90
CA ILE A 52 25.38 -1.72 -15.76
C ILE A 52 24.94 -1.09 -17.09
N THR A 53 23.77 -1.44 -17.58
CA THR A 53 23.14 -0.81 -18.74
C THR A 53 21.62 -0.76 -18.60
N THR A 54 20.96 0.16 -19.29
CA THR A 54 19.50 0.23 -19.33
C THR A 54 19.00 -0.36 -20.63
N HIS A 55 18.16 -1.39 -20.56
CA HIS A 55 17.51 -2.00 -21.71
C HIS A 55 15.99 -1.88 -21.58
N VAL A 56 15.36 -1.15 -22.51
CA VAL A 56 13.91 -0.86 -22.51
C VAL A 56 13.46 -0.30 -21.15
N GLY A 57 14.21 0.67 -20.63
CA GLY A 57 13.94 1.31 -19.34
C GLY A 57 14.24 0.46 -18.10
N VAL A 58 14.66 -0.80 -18.25
CA VAL A 58 15.02 -1.69 -17.15
C VAL A 58 16.54 -1.74 -17.00
N VAL A 59 17.03 -1.42 -15.81
CA VAL A 59 18.46 -1.51 -15.48
C VAL A 59 18.85 -2.98 -15.42
N ARG A 60 19.91 -3.36 -16.13
CA ARG A 60 20.53 -4.68 -16.16
C ARG A 60 21.94 -4.57 -15.60
N THR A 61 22.31 -5.49 -14.72
CA THR A 61 23.65 -5.57 -14.14
C THR A 61 24.33 -6.88 -14.54
N SER A 62 25.66 -6.92 -14.50
CA SER A 62 26.45 -8.12 -14.84
C SER A 62 26.13 -9.33 -13.95
N ASP A 63 25.70 -9.08 -12.71
CA ASP A 63 25.26 -10.09 -11.75
C ASP A 63 23.76 -10.37 -11.77
N ASN A 64 23.00 -9.69 -12.64
CA ASN A 64 21.55 -9.73 -12.75
C ASN A 64 20.82 -9.48 -11.42
N SER A 65 21.44 -8.71 -10.51
CA SER A 65 20.85 -8.32 -9.24
C SER A 65 19.75 -7.25 -9.41
N PRO A 66 18.60 -7.39 -8.74
CA PRO A 66 17.55 -6.37 -8.79
C PRO A 66 17.90 -5.10 -8.01
N THR A 67 18.96 -5.11 -7.17
CA THR A 67 19.24 -4.03 -6.22
C THR A 67 19.37 -2.67 -6.89
N THR A 68 20.14 -2.57 -7.98
CA THR A 68 20.33 -1.30 -8.71
C THR A 68 19.02 -0.80 -9.32
N ALA A 69 18.25 -1.69 -9.95
CA ALA A 69 16.94 -1.36 -10.51
C ALA A 69 15.98 -0.84 -9.42
N ILE A 70 15.98 -1.47 -8.24
CA ILE A 70 15.17 -1.06 -7.09
C ILE A 70 15.56 0.34 -6.59
N GLN A 71 16.85 0.64 -6.47
CA GLN A 71 17.31 1.96 -6.03
C GLN A 71 16.94 3.06 -7.04
N GLU A 72 17.09 2.79 -8.33
CA GLU A 72 16.65 3.73 -9.37
C GLU A 72 15.13 3.95 -9.35
N ASN A 73 14.34 2.88 -9.24
CA ASN A 73 12.89 2.96 -9.16
C ASN A 73 12.45 3.76 -7.93
N LEU A 74 13.10 3.55 -6.77
CA LEU A 74 12.86 4.33 -5.56
C LEU A 74 13.19 5.82 -5.77
N GLN A 75 14.32 6.13 -6.41
CA GLN A 75 14.70 7.51 -6.68
C GLN A 75 13.71 8.20 -7.62
N LYS A 76 13.32 7.54 -8.72
CA LYS A 76 12.32 8.04 -9.67
C LYS A 76 10.96 8.21 -8.99
N ALA A 77 10.51 7.22 -8.24
CA ALA A 77 9.24 7.26 -7.49
C ALA A 77 9.23 8.40 -6.45
N ARG A 78 10.33 8.63 -5.73
CA ARG A 78 10.46 9.77 -4.80
C ARG A 78 10.36 11.10 -5.52
N ARG A 79 11.05 11.27 -6.65
CA ARG A 79 10.98 12.51 -7.44
C ARG A 79 9.56 12.78 -7.92
N THR A 80 8.88 11.77 -8.46
CA THR A 80 7.47 11.87 -8.88
C THR A 80 6.54 12.18 -7.70
N LEU A 81 6.78 11.56 -6.55
CA LEU A 81 6.02 11.87 -5.33
C LEU A 81 6.17 13.34 -4.95
N TYR A 82 7.41 13.85 -4.91
CA TYR A 82 7.67 15.25 -4.56
C TYR A 82 7.06 16.24 -5.57
N SER A 83 7.07 15.92 -6.87
CA SER A 83 6.39 16.77 -7.86
C SER A 83 4.87 16.79 -7.69
N LEU A 84 4.27 15.75 -7.12
CA LEU A 84 2.83 15.70 -6.84
C LEU A 84 2.45 16.38 -5.51
N MET A 85 3.41 16.63 -4.60
CA MET A 85 3.13 17.30 -3.33
C MET A 85 2.64 18.74 -3.53
N SER A 86 3.10 19.43 -4.56
CA SER A 86 2.62 20.78 -4.93
C SER A 86 1.16 20.75 -5.40
N ALA A 87 0.74 19.66 -6.04
CA ALA A 87 -0.65 19.40 -6.42
C ALA A 87 -1.54 18.94 -5.25
N GLY A 88 -0.99 18.86 -4.03
CA GLY A 88 -1.76 18.52 -2.83
C GLY A 88 -1.70 17.05 -2.43
N LEU A 89 -0.77 16.24 -2.98
CA LEU A 89 -0.52 14.86 -2.55
C LEU A 89 0.20 14.80 -1.18
N ARG A 90 -0.49 15.26 -0.14
CA ARG A 90 -0.06 15.28 1.26
C ARG A 90 -1.28 15.00 2.14
N GLY A 91 -1.05 14.51 3.36
CA GLY A 91 -2.14 14.22 4.28
C GLY A 91 -2.85 15.49 4.79
N GLU A 92 -2.20 16.22 5.68
CA GLU A 92 -2.81 17.42 6.28
C GLU A 92 -2.82 18.59 5.27
N ASN A 93 -3.97 19.27 5.13
CA ASN A 93 -4.21 20.37 4.20
C ASN A 93 -3.94 20.01 2.72
N GLY A 94 -4.07 18.73 2.34
CA GLY A 94 -3.92 18.25 0.96
C GLY A 94 -5.26 18.04 0.26
N LEU A 95 -5.21 17.26 -0.82
CA LEU A 95 -6.41 16.70 -1.46
C LEU A 95 -7.05 15.68 -0.52
N ASP A 96 -8.28 15.27 -0.83
CA ASP A 96 -8.90 14.17 -0.11
C ASP A 96 -8.07 12.87 -0.27
N PRO A 97 -8.07 11.97 0.74
CA PRO A 97 -7.24 10.78 0.68
C PRO A 97 -7.58 9.83 -0.48
N GLU A 98 -8.83 9.79 -0.95
CA GLU A 98 -9.24 8.96 -2.08
C GLU A 98 -8.55 9.41 -3.36
N THR A 99 -8.60 10.70 -3.65
CA THR A 99 -7.86 11.31 -4.76
C THR A 99 -6.35 11.12 -4.59
N CYS A 100 -5.80 11.31 -3.39
CA CYS A 100 -4.37 11.10 -3.15
C CYS A 100 -3.94 9.65 -3.42
N ILE A 101 -4.70 8.66 -2.94
CA ILE A 101 -4.44 7.24 -3.17
C ILE A 101 -4.56 6.93 -4.67
N HIS A 102 -5.55 7.50 -5.35
CA HIS A 102 -5.71 7.35 -6.78
C HIS A 102 -4.48 7.89 -7.54
N LEU A 103 -4.06 9.14 -7.29
CA LEU A 103 -2.86 9.72 -7.90
C LEU A 103 -1.61 8.90 -7.60
N PHE A 104 -1.43 8.46 -6.35
CA PHE A 104 -0.30 7.64 -5.96
C PHE A 104 -0.28 6.29 -6.70
N ARG A 105 -1.43 5.62 -6.83
CA ARG A 105 -1.59 4.38 -7.59
C ARG A 105 -1.37 4.57 -9.09
N THR A 106 -1.74 5.71 -9.64
CA THR A 106 -1.64 6.02 -11.07
C THR A 106 -0.23 6.43 -11.49
N TYR A 107 0.47 7.22 -10.66
CA TYR A 107 1.75 7.81 -11.06
C TYR A 107 2.97 7.22 -10.35
N VAL A 108 2.87 6.89 -9.06
CA VAL A 108 4.04 6.51 -8.26
C VAL A 108 4.24 5.01 -8.22
N ILE A 109 3.19 4.23 -7.96
CA ILE A 109 3.28 2.75 -7.92
C ILE A 109 3.82 2.17 -9.23
N PRO A 110 3.41 2.64 -10.43
CA PRO A 110 3.93 2.08 -11.67
C PRO A 110 5.43 2.22 -11.81
N ILE A 111 5.97 3.39 -11.46
CA ILE A 111 7.40 3.69 -11.44
C ILE A 111 8.12 2.83 -10.39
N LEU A 112 7.56 2.75 -9.18
CA LEU A 112 8.14 2.00 -8.06
C LEU A 112 8.36 0.51 -8.41
N THR A 113 7.45 -0.06 -9.19
CA THR A 113 7.40 -1.51 -9.48
C THR A 113 7.80 -1.86 -10.91
N TYR A 114 8.23 -0.88 -11.71
CA TYR A 114 8.54 -1.08 -13.13
C TYR A 114 9.66 -2.10 -13.34
N GLY A 115 9.41 -3.13 -14.16
CA GLY A 115 10.39 -4.15 -14.55
C GLY A 115 10.74 -5.17 -13.45
N LEU A 116 10.18 -5.04 -12.24
CA LEU A 116 10.48 -5.95 -11.12
C LEU A 116 9.82 -7.32 -11.30
N GLU A 117 8.78 -7.42 -12.12
CA GLU A 117 8.16 -8.69 -12.51
C GLU A 117 9.11 -9.62 -13.27
N ILE A 118 10.18 -9.07 -13.89
CA ILE A 118 11.21 -9.84 -14.59
C ILE A 118 12.26 -10.37 -13.61
N TYR A 119 12.51 -9.64 -12.52
CA TYR A 119 13.51 -10.04 -11.53
C TYR A 119 12.96 -11.00 -10.49
N LEU A 120 11.68 -10.88 -10.13
CA LEU A 120 11.09 -11.58 -8.98
C LEU A 120 11.95 -11.44 -7.72
N PRO A 121 12.17 -10.19 -7.25
CA PRO A 121 13.10 -9.88 -6.16
C PRO A 121 12.79 -10.66 -4.88
N SER A 122 13.83 -10.95 -4.09
CA SER A 122 13.68 -11.65 -2.82
C SER A 122 12.93 -10.78 -1.79
N PRO A 123 12.43 -11.36 -0.69
CA PRO A 123 11.79 -10.58 0.37
C PRO A 123 12.69 -9.46 0.95
N ASN A 124 14.00 -9.67 0.99
CA ASN A 124 14.96 -8.66 1.45
C ASN A 124 15.06 -7.49 0.48
N ASP A 125 15.03 -7.77 -0.83
CA ASP A 125 15.05 -6.75 -1.87
C ASP A 125 13.73 -5.95 -1.94
N ILE A 126 12.61 -6.59 -1.63
CA ILE A 126 11.28 -5.93 -1.61
C ILE A 126 11.16 -4.97 -0.41
N ARG A 127 11.83 -5.25 0.71
CA ARG A 127 11.68 -4.51 1.97
C ARG A 127 11.83 -2.98 1.82
N PRO A 128 12.84 -2.41 1.13
CA PRO A 128 12.94 -0.97 0.92
C PRO A 128 11.76 -0.36 0.14
N LEU A 129 11.22 -1.08 -0.86
CA LEU A 129 10.03 -0.65 -1.62
C LEU A 129 8.80 -0.63 -0.73
N GLU A 130 8.64 -1.67 0.09
CA GLU A 130 7.55 -1.83 1.03
C GLU A 130 7.57 -0.73 2.11
N MET A 131 8.75 -0.42 2.66
CA MET A 131 8.93 0.69 3.60
C MET A 131 8.58 2.04 2.98
N PHE A 132 8.97 2.27 1.72
CA PHE A 132 8.59 3.48 0.98
C PHE A 132 7.07 3.58 0.81
N LEU A 133 6.42 2.50 0.32
CA LEU A 133 4.97 2.44 0.16
C LEU A 133 4.23 2.77 1.47
N LYS A 134 4.58 2.07 2.56
CA LYS A 134 3.95 2.26 3.87
C LYS A 134 4.14 3.67 4.41
N LYS A 135 5.35 4.25 4.26
CA LYS A 135 5.63 5.62 4.70
C LYS A 135 4.75 6.63 3.98
N VAL A 136 4.62 6.51 2.65
CA VAL A 136 3.78 7.41 1.85
C VAL A 136 2.31 7.23 2.17
N LEU A 137 1.84 5.99 2.31
CA LEU A 137 0.44 5.72 2.70
C LEU A 137 0.10 6.34 4.05
N LYS A 138 0.96 6.16 5.07
CA LYS A 138 0.75 6.77 6.39
C LYS A 138 0.73 8.30 6.31
N GLN A 139 1.57 8.90 5.46
CA GLN A 139 1.54 10.33 5.19
C GLN A 139 0.23 10.78 4.53
N ILE A 140 -0.25 10.11 3.47
CA ILE A 140 -1.51 10.43 2.80
C ILE A 140 -2.69 10.32 3.77
N LEU A 141 -2.68 9.29 4.62
CA LEU A 141 -3.71 9.04 5.62
C LEU A 141 -3.60 9.95 6.86
N SER A 142 -2.57 10.81 6.93
CA SER A 142 -2.29 11.68 8.09
C SER A 142 -2.12 10.92 9.42
N ILE A 143 -1.63 9.68 9.37
CA ILE A 143 -1.36 8.84 10.56
C ILE A 143 0.15 8.74 10.82
N PRO A 144 0.59 8.56 12.08
CA PRO A 144 2.00 8.43 12.41
C PRO A 144 2.70 7.25 11.70
N VAL A 145 4.01 7.37 11.49
CA VAL A 145 4.81 6.27 10.91
C VAL A 145 4.80 5.00 11.77
N THR A 146 4.55 5.15 13.07
CA THR A 146 4.44 4.07 14.07
C THR A 146 3.10 3.34 14.05
N THR A 147 2.08 3.85 13.35
CA THR A 147 0.79 3.16 13.22
C THR A 147 0.99 1.75 12.67
N ALA A 148 0.24 0.77 13.17
CA ALA A 148 0.28 -0.60 12.68
C ALA A 148 0.12 -0.65 11.15
N ASP A 149 1.06 -1.31 10.48
CA ASP A 149 1.09 -1.45 9.02
C ASP A 149 -0.25 -1.93 8.40
N PRO A 150 -0.96 -2.95 8.94
CA PRO A 150 -2.23 -3.39 8.36
C PRO A 150 -3.28 -2.27 8.26
N ALA A 151 -3.29 -1.31 9.18
CA ALA A 151 -4.24 -0.19 9.13
C ALA A 151 -4.08 0.64 7.85
N SER A 152 -2.84 0.87 7.41
CA SER A 152 -2.56 1.64 6.20
C SER A 152 -3.09 0.95 4.93
N PHE A 153 -3.04 -0.38 4.87
CA PHE A 153 -3.61 -1.16 3.77
C PHE A 153 -5.13 -1.24 3.84
N ILE A 154 -5.69 -1.47 5.03
CA ILE A 154 -7.15 -1.53 5.24
C ILE A 154 -7.80 -0.22 4.81
N LEU A 155 -7.28 0.90 5.29
CA LEU A 155 -7.79 2.23 4.98
C LEU A 155 -7.64 2.56 3.49
N SER A 156 -6.46 2.35 2.92
CA SER A 156 -6.20 2.74 1.52
C SER A 156 -6.78 1.79 0.47
N GLY A 157 -7.05 0.54 0.85
CA GLY A 157 -7.40 -0.53 -0.09
C GLY A 157 -6.21 -1.02 -0.92
N LEU A 158 -4.98 -0.55 -0.69
CA LEU A 158 -3.81 -1.04 -1.41
C LEU A 158 -3.32 -2.38 -0.86
N VAL A 159 -2.56 -3.08 -1.69
CA VAL A 159 -1.86 -4.32 -1.34
C VAL A 159 -0.35 -4.06 -1.21
N PRO A 160 0.38 -4.94 -0.50
CA PRO A 160 1.85 -4.87 -0.41
C PRO A 160 2.51 -4.89 -1.79
N VAL A 161 3.71 -4.31 -1.90
CA VAL A 161 4.48 -4.21 -3.15
C VAL A 161 4.70 -5.59 -3.77
N GLU A 162 4.96 -6.59 -2.94
CA GLU A 162 5.09 -8.00 -3.36
C GLU A 162 3.88 -8.47 -4.17
N ALA A 163 2.66 -8.17 -3.70
CA ALA A 163 1.42 -8.54 -4.39
C ALA A 163 1.34 -7.91 -5.78
N ILE A 164 1.77 -6.65 -5.92
CA ILE A 164 1.74 -5.89 -7.17
C ILE A 164 2.73 -6.51 -8.16
N ILE A 165 3.94 -6.84 -7.71
CA ILE A 165 4.97 -7.50 -8.53
C ILE A 165 4.46 -8.87 -8.99
N HIS A 166 3.89 -9.66 -8.09
CA HIS A 166 3.35 -10.98 -8.42
C HIS A 166 2.21 -10.93 -9.43
N LEU A 167 1.27 -9.97 -9.29
CA LEU A 167 0.20 -9.77 -10.27
C LEU A 167 0.75 -9.46 -11.67
N ARG A 168 1.81 -8.64 -11.75
CA ARG A 168 2.47 -8.33 -13.03
C ARG A 168 3.20 -9.54 -13.61
N ALA A 169 3.91 -10.30 -12.77
CA ALA A 169 4.60 -11.52 -13.20
C ALA A 169 3.62 -12.59 -13.70
N LEU A 170 2.51 -12.80 -12.98
CA LEU A 170 1.43 -13.69 -13.40
C LEU A 170 0.78 -13.19 -14.70
N SER A 171 0.57 -11.88 -14.85
CA SER A 171 0.05 -11.31 -16.10
C SER A 171 1.01 -11.52 -17.28
N LEU A 172 2.31 -11.37 -17.06
CA LEU A 172 3.34 -11.64 -18.07
C LEU A 172 3.31 -13.12 -18.47
N PHE A 173 3.27 -14.03 -17.49
CA PHE A 173 3.18 -15.46 -17.75
C PHE A 173 1.92 -15.85 -18.52
N GLY A 174 0.76 -15.28 -18.18
CA GLY A 174 -0.48 -15.54 -18.90
C GLY A 174 -0.40 -15.14 -20.37
N ASN A 175 0.31 -14.05 -20.68
CA ASN A 175 0.57 -13.70 -22.08
C ASN A 175 1.48 -14.73 -22.77
N ILE A 176 2.51 -15.24 -22.09
CA ILE A 176 3.40 -16.30 -22.63
C ILE A 176 2.62 -17.59 -22.89
N ALA A 177 1.73 -17.99 -21.98
CA ALA A 177 0.93 -19.19 -22.11
C ALA A 177 -0.02 -19.17 -23.33
N LEU A 178 -0.51 -17.98 -23.69
CA LEU A 178 -1.39 -17.77 -24.83
C LEU A 178 -0.67 -17.68 -26.19
N LEU A 179 0.67 -17.68 -26.20
CA LEU A 179 1.43 -17.70 -27.46
C LEU A 179 1.29 -19.06 -28.18
N ASP A 180 1.60 -19.04 -29.47
CA ASP A 180 1.71 -20.25 -30.28
C ASP A 180 2.83 -21.16 -29.76
N ASP A 181 2.68 -22.47 -29.93
CA ASP A 181 3.66 -23.46 -29.45
C ASP A 181 5.01 -23.38 -30.19
N SER A 182 5.06 -22.75 -31.37
CA SER A 182 6.30 -22.45 -32.08
C SER A 182 7.09 -21.29 -31.46
N SER A 183 6.44 -20.44 -30.64
CA SER A 183 7.07 -19.28 -30.03
C SER A 183 8.23 -19.69 -29.12
N ILE A 184 9.33 -18.93 -29.19
CA ILE A 184 10.53 -19.23 -28.43
C ILE A 184 10.26 -19.10 -26.93
N GLU A 185 9.45 -18.13 -26.54
CA GLU A 185 9.07 -17.83 -25.17
C GLU A 185 8.32 -18.99 -24.53
N LYS A 186 7.30 -19.53 -25.21
CA LYS A 186 6.50 -20.65 -24.70
C LYS A 186 7.31 -21.94 -24.66
N ARG A 187 8.11 -22.20 -25.70
CA ARG A 187 9.06 -23.34 -25.71
C ARG A 187 10.08 -23.26 -24.59
N LEU A 188 10.61 -22.06 -24.32
CA LEU A 188 11.53 -21.83 -23.21
C LEU A 188 10.83 -22.07 -21.86
N ALA A 189 9.59 -21.60 -21.70
CA ALA A 189 8.79 -21.83 -20.51
C ALA A 189 8.60 -23.33 -20.23
N TYR A 190 8.15 -24.10 -21.24
CA TYR A 190 8.02 -25.56 -21.14
C TYR A 190 9.33 -26.23 -20.74
N ARG A 191 10.42 -25.88 -21.43
CA ARG A 191 11.75 -26.44 -21.17
C ARG A 191 12.20 -26.18 -19.75
N GLN A 192 12.11 -24.94 -19.28
CA GLN A 192 12.59 -24.56 -17.95
C GLN A 192 11.77 -25.21 -16.84
N LEU A 193 10.44 -25.26 -16.99
CA LEU A 193 9.56 -25.90 -16.00
C LEU A 193 9.75 -27.42 -15.96
N THR A 194 10.02 -28.06 -17.09
CA THR A 194 10.26 -29.51 -17.15
C THR A 194 11.62 -29.89 -16.57
N ILE A 195 12.68 -29.11 -16.84
CA ILE A 195 14.04 -29.41 -16.37
C ILE A 195 14.20 -29.12 -14.87
N HIS A 196 13.65 -28.00 -14.39
CA HIS A 196 13.98 -27.49 -13.06
C HIS A 196 12.86 -27.64 -12.02
N GLY A 197 11.63 -27.95 -12.43
CA GLY A 197 10.49 -28.06 -11.52
C GLY A 197 10.42 -26.88 -10.52
N HIS A 198 10.24 -27.22 -9.24
CA HIS A 198 10.14 -26.25 -8.12
C HIS A 198 11.48 -25.88 -7.46
N THR A 199 12.60 -26.54 -7.79
CA THR A 199 13.88 -26.38 -7.07
C THR A 199 14.89 -25.51 -7.82
N GLY A 200 14.57 -25.09 -9.05
CA GLY A 200 15.43 -24.20 -9.84
C GLY A 200 15.44 -22.75 -9.38
N SER A 201 16.52 -22.04 -9.72
CA SER A 201 16.64 -20.58 -9.58
C SER A 201 16.13 -19.80 -10.81
N SER A 202 15.41 -20.48 -11.71
CA SER A 202 14.86 -19.85 -12.92
C SER A 202 13.66 -18.96 -12.59
N TRP A 203 13.37 -18.00 -13.47
CA TRP A 203 12.17 -17.17 -13.36
C TRP A 203 10.89 -18.01 -13.32
N PHE A 204 10.81 -19.07 -14.13
CA PHE A 204 9.65 -19.97 -14.17
C PHE A 204 9.53 -20.84 -12.91
N SER A 205 10.65 -21.23 -12.29
CA SER A 205 10.65 -21.95 -11.01
C SER A 205 10.14 -21.04 -9.87
N ASN A 206 10.58 -19.78 -9.85
CA ASN A 206 10.05 -18.77 -8.93
C ASN A 206 8.55 -18.52 -9.16
N LEU A 207 8.11 -18.52 -10.42
CA LEU A 207 6.69 -18.41 -10.73
C LEU A 207 5.89 -19.61 -10.19
N ALA A 208 6.44 -20.82 -10.21
CA ALA A 208 5.80 -21.98 -9.62
C ALA A 208 5.61 -21.81 -8.09
N ILE A 209 6.57 -21.19 -7.40
CA ILE A 209 6.42 -20.82 -5.98
C ILE A 209 5.30 -19.79 -5.80
N ILE A 210 5.21 -18.80 -6.70
CA ILE A 210 4.16 -17.77 -6.69
C ILE A 210 2.78 -18.40 -6.91
N THR A 211 2.60 -19.30 -7.87
CA THR A 211 1.33 -19.98 -8.10
C THR A 211 0.93 -20.83 -6.90
N THR A 212 1.87 -21.56 -6.30
CA THR A 212 1.62 -22.32 -5.06
C THR A 212 1.21 -21.40 -3.91
N LYS A 213 1.90 -20.27 -3.71
CA LYS A 213 1.57 -19.27 -2.67
C LYS A 213 0.12 -18.77 -2.76
N TYR A 214 -0.42 -18.68 -3.97
CA TYR A 214 -1.76 -18.17 -4.23
C TYR A 214 -2.80 -19.25 -4.54
N GLU A 215 -2.46 -20.52 -4.35
CA GLU A 215 -3.36 -21.66 -4.65
C GLU A 215 -3.85 -21.63 -6.12
N LEU A 216 -2.99 -21.19 -7.04
CA LEU A 216 -3.24 -21.18 -8.48
C LEU A 216 -2.79 -22.50 -9.13
N PRO A 217 -3.34 -22.87 -10.31
CA PRO A 217 -2.91 -24.04 -11.05
C PRO A 217 -1.41 -24.04 -11.33
N ASN A 218 -0.84 -25.23 -11.52
CA ASN A 218 0.59 -25.34 -11.80
C ASN A 218 0.93 -24.61 -13.11
N PRO A 219 2.06 -23.89 -13.22
CA PRO A 219 2.45 -23.23 -14.47
C PRO A 219 2.45 -24.17 -15.69
N MET A 220 2.81 -25.45 -15.52
CA MET A 220 2.75 -26.44 -16.61
C MET A 220 1.33 -26.74 -17.08
N GLU A 221 0.34 -26.76 -16.17
CA GLU A 221 -1.07 -26.93 -16.52
C GLU A 221 -1.57 -25.72 -17.31
N ILE A 222 -1.21 -24.52 -16.86
CA ILE A 222 -1.58 -23.26 -17.51
C ILE A 222 -0.99 -23.16 -18.93
N LEU A 223 0.22 -23.68 -19.16
CA LEU A 223 0.80 -23.71 -20.51
C LEU A 223 0.06 -24.68 -21.44
N ARG A 224 -0.35 -25.85 -20.92
CA ARG A 224 -1.05 -26.90 -21.69
C ARG A 224 -2.48 -26.51 -22.03
N ASP A 225 -3.18 -25.91 -21.09
CA ASP A 225 -4.57 -25.48 -21.26
C ASP A 225 -4.72 -23.99 -20.87
N PRO A 226 -4.29 -23.08 -21.76
CA PRO A 226 -4.28 -21.65 -21.46
C PRO A 226 -5.71 -21.09 -21.49
N VAL A 227 -6.11 -20.48 -20.37
CA VAL A 227 -7.37 -19.73 -20.31
C VAL A 227 -7.24 -18.36 -20.97
N SER A 228 -8.37 -17.78 -21.40
CA SER A 228 -8.36 -16.45 -22.03
C SER A 228 -7.74 -15.38 -21.13
N LYS A 229 -7.18 -14.33 -21.74
CA LYS A 229 -6.52 -13.22 -21.02
C LYS A 229 -7.40 -12.58 -19.93
N SER A 230 -8.71 -12.42 -20.21
CA SER A 230 -9.67 -11.83 -19.27
C SER A 230 -9.94 -12.77 -18.08
N GLN A 231 -10.13 -14.07 -18.35
CA GLN A 231 -10.29 -15.09 -17.32
C GLN A 231 -9.04 -15.19 -16.45
N TRP A 232 -7.85 -15.27 -17.06
CA TRP A 232 -6.59 -15.32 -16.33
C TRP A 232 -6.40 -14.12 -15.41
N LYS A 233 -6.65 -12.91 -15.93
CA LYS A 233 -6.60 -11.67 -15.13
C LYS A 233 -7.56 -11.73 -13.94
N THR A 234 -8.77 -12.24 -14.14
CA THR A 234 -9.78 -12.33 -13.07
C THR A 234 -9.39 -13.36 -12.01
N VAL A 235 -8.92 -14.53 -12.43
CA VAL A 235 -8.51 -15.63 -11.54
C VAL A 235 -7.30 -15.20 -10.69
N THR A 236 -6.26 -14.68 -11.33
CA THR A 236 -5.04 -14.23 -10.64
C THR A 236 -5.33 -13.07 -9.69
N LEU A 237 -6.11 -12.07 -10.11
CA LEU A 237 -6.49 -10.96 -9.26
C LEU A 237 -7.25 -11.44 -8.02
N ARG A 238 -8.25 -12.31 -8.21
CA ARG A 238 -9.05 -12.88 -7.11
C ARG A 238 -8.19 -13.67 -6.13
N ALA A 239 -7.31 -14.54 -6.62
CA ALA A 239 -6.45 -15.38 -5.78
C ALA A 239 -5.47 -14.54 -4.95
N VAL A 240 -4.77 -13.61 -5.58
CA VAL A 240 -3.80 -12.72 -4.90
C VAL A 240 -4.52 -11.83 -3.88
N TYR A 241 -5.66 -11.25 -4.25
CA TYR A 241 -6.45 -10.40 -3.35
C TYR A 241 -7.05 -11.19 -2.19
N ALA A 242 -7.50 -12.42 -2.41
CA ALA A 242 -7.99 -13.28 -1.33
C ALA A 242 -6.89 -13.61 -0.33
N TYR A 243 -5.70 -14.01 -0.81
CA TYR A 243 -4.54 -14.29 0.05
C TYR A 243 -4.15 -13.09 0.91
N TRP A 244 -3.91 -11.93 0.27
CA TRP A 244 -3.49 -10.73 0.99
C TRP A 244 -4.61 -10.12 1.84
N GLY A 245 -5.86 -10.25 1.39
CA GLY A 245 -7.05 -9.94 2.15
C GLY A 245 -7.07 -10.67 3.48
N ARG A 246 -6.97 -12.01 3.45
CA ARG A 246 -6.91 -12.84 4.67
C ARG A 246 -5.72 -12.47 5.55
N ARG A 247 -4.52 -12.38 4.98
CA ARG A 247 -3.28 -12.12 5.71
C ARG A 247 -3.30 -10.77 6.43
N ILE A 248 -3.71 -9.69 5.77
CA ILE A 248 -3.77 -8.35 6.36
C ILE A 248 -4.84 -8.30 7.44
N LYS A 249 -6.00 -8.92 7.22
CA LYS A 249 -7.05 -9.01 8.24
C LYS A 249 -6.56 -9.73 9.49
N GLN A 250 -5.93 -10.90 9.33
CA GLN A 250 -5.33 -11.64 10.45
C GLN A 250 -4.27 -10.82 11.19
N GLN A 251 -3.40 -10.12 10.45
CA GLN A 251 -2.42 -9.22 11.06
C GLN A 251 -3.08 -8.08 11.81
N ALA A 252 -4.18 -7.51 11.32
CA ALA A 252 -4.86 -6.41 12.00
C ALA A 252 -5.44 -6.86 13.35
N LEU A 253 -5.98 -8.07 13.42
CA LEU A 253 -6.55 -8.65 14.65
C LEU A 253 -5.52 -8.85 15.77
N THR A 254 -4.21 -8.86 15.47
CA THR A 254 -3.18 -8.94 16.51
C THR A 254 -2.89 -7.60 17.18
N TYR A 255 -3.46 -6.49 16.70
CA TYR A 255 -3.25 -5.15 17.26
C TYR A 255 -4.51 -4.66 17.97
N SER A 256 -4.46 -4.56 19.31
CA SER A 256 -5.54 -3.96 20.11
C SER A 256 -5.84 -2.51 19.70
N SER A 257 -4.84 -1.78 19.21
CA SER A 257 -5.02 -0.40 18.72
C SER A 257 -5.94 -0.29 17.50
N LEU A 258 -6.28 -1.40 16.84
CA LEU A 258 -7.17 -1.46 15.68
C LEU A 258 -8.54 -2.06 15.99
N GLU A 259 -8.90 -2.21 17.27
CA GLU A 259 -10.16 -2.87 17.67
C GLU A 259 -11.43 -2.19 17.13
N TYR A 260 -11.35 -0.88 16.87
CA TYR A 260 -12.46 -0.08 16.33
C TYR A 260 -12.41 0.10 14.81
N LEU A 261 -11.36 -0.37 14.13
CA LEU A 261 -11.27 -0.32 12.67
C LEU A 261 -12.03 -1.51 12.08
N SER A 262 -12.88 -1.27 11.08
CA SER A 262 -13.64 -2.32 10.39
C SER A 262 -12.74 -3.16 9.48
N VAL A 263 -12.00 -4.09 10.08
CA VAL A 263 -11.11 -5.03 9.38
C VAL A 263 -11.89 -5.86 8.35
N GLY A 264 -13.15 -6.18 8.64
CA GLY A 264 -14.05 -6.91 7.75
C GLY A 264 -14.23 -6.23 6.39
N HIS A 265 -14.27 -4.90 6.36
CA HIS A 265 -14.49 -4.08 5.17
C HIS A 265 -13.26 -3.94 4.26
N TYR A 266 -12.09 -4.47 4.67
CA TYR A 266 -10.95 -4.48 3.78
C TYR A 266 -11.23 -5.34 2.54
N ASN A 267 -11.25 -4.65 1.40
CA ASN A 267 -11.39 -5.23 0.08
C ASN A 267 -10.28 -4.67 -0.82
N PRO A 268 -9.22 -5.44 -1.11
CA PRO A 268 -8.13 -4.99 -1.96
C PRO A 268 -8.61 -4.33 -3.26
N GLY A 269 -8.04 -3.18 -3.57
CA GLY A 269 -8.40 -2.33 -4.70
C GLY A 269 -9.56 -1.34 -4.43
N LYS A 270 -10.24 -1.42 -3.28
CA LYS A 270 -11.29 -0.47 -2.87
C LYS A 270 -10.87 0.26 -1.60
N ILE A 271 -10.97 1.58 -1.63
CA ILE A 271 -10.72 2.41 -0.45
C ILE A 271 -11.76 2.14 0.64
N HIS A 272 -11.34 2.26 1.90
CA HIS A 272 -12.24 2.13 3.03
C HIS A 272 -13.29 3.25 3.03
N PRO A 273 -14.58 2.96 3.27
CA PRO A 273 -15.63 3.98 3.27
C PRO A 273 -15.38 5.15 4.23
N LEU A 274 -14.71 4.90 5.35
CA LEU A 274 -14.25 5.93 6.31
C LEU A 274 -13.47 7.09 5.66
N LEU A 275 -12.78 6.85 4.54
CA LEU A 275 -12.01 7.90 3.85
C LEU A 275 -12.78 8.62 2.74
N ARG A 276 -13.97 8.14 2.37
CA ARG A 276 -14.75 8.72 1.27
C ARG A 276 -15.38 10.03 1.72
N ILE A 277 -15.33 11.03 0.86
CA ILE A 277 -15.99 12.32 1.07
C ILE A 277 -17.08 12.42 0.00
N THR A 278 -18.34 12.51 0.41
CA THR A 278 -19.46 12.56 -0.55
C THR A 278 -19.56 13.94 -1.19
N GLU A 279 -19.98 14.00 -2.46
CA GLU A 279 -20.01 15.23 -3.29
C GLU A 279 -20.83 16.39 -2.68
N THR A 280 -21.80 16.08 -1.82
CA THR A 280 -22.63 17.05 -1.12
C THR A 280 -21.91 17.81 0.01
N GLN A 281 -20.67 17.45 0.32
CA GLN A 281 -19.89 18.02 1.42
C GLN A 281 -18.95 19.12 0.94
N THR A 282 -18.84 20.23 1.69
CA THR A 282 -17.76 21.21 1.45
C THR A 282 -16.42 20.53 1.66
N GLN A 283 -15.79 20.09 0.56
CA GLN A 283 -14.65 19.16 0.55
C GLN A 283 -13.55 19.56 1.55
N SER A 284 -13.20 20.85 1.62
CA SER A 284 -12.12 21.34 2.50
C SER A 284 -12.34 21.08 4.00
N ARG A 285 -13.56 21.26 4.52
CA ARG A 285 -13.83 21.07 5.96
C ARG A 285 -13.75 19.60 6.37
N GLU A 286 -14.29 18.70 5.54
CA GLU A 286 -14.28 17.26 5.81
C GLU A 286 -12.88 16.67 5.70
N VAL A 287 -12.09 17.11 4.70
CA VAL A 287 -10.68 16.75 4.59
C VAL A 287 -9.91 17.07 5.89
N ASN A 288 -10.19 18.21 6.52
CA ASN A 288 -9.53 18.60 7.77
C ASN A 288 -10.01 17.82 9.00
N ARG A 289 -11.22 17.24 8.97
CA ARG A 289 -11.77 16.41 10.07
C ARG A 289 -11.20 15.01 10.08
N LEU A 290 -10.91 14.48 8.90
CA LEU A 290 -10.52 13.08 8.70
C LEU A 290 -9.21 12.67 9.39
N PRO A 291 -8.14 13.50 9.45
CA PRO A 291 -6.92 13.19 10.20
C PRO A 291 -7.17 12.89 11.69
N VAL A 292 -8.12 13.58 12.32
CA VAL A 292 -8.44 13.34 13.72
C VAL A 292 -9.11 11.97 13.88
N LYS A 293 -10.11 11.69 13.04
CA LYS A 293 -10.85 10.42 13.09
C LYS A 293 -9.96 9.22 12.76
N THR A 294 -9.12 9.33 11.73
CA THR A 294 -8.15 8.28 11.36
C THR A 294 -7.12 8.02 12.47
N LYS A 295 -6.64 9.05 13.18
CA LYS A 295 -5.78 8.86 14.36
C LYS A 295 -6.51 8.16 15.50
N LEU A 296 -7.78 8.49 15.75
CA LEU A 296 -8.59 7.85 16.80
C LEU A 296 -8.88 6.38 16.50
N VAL A 297 -9.36 6.06 15.29
CA VAL A 297 -9.72 4.68 14.89
C VAL A 297 -8.51 3.74 14.80
N THR A 298 -7.31 4.30 14.54
CA THR A 298 -6.06 3.52 14.51
C THR A 298 -5.32 3.49 15.86
N GLY A 299 -5.91 4.05 16.92
CA GLY A 299 -5.33 4.08 18.26
C GLY A 299 -4.05 4.92 18.37
N THR A 300 -3.85 5.89 17.47
CA THR A 300 -2.65 6.74 17.41
C THR A 300 -2.88 8.18 17.84
N TYR A 301 -4.11 8.51 18.23
CA TYR A 301 -4.42 9.81 18.82
C TYR A 301 -3.79 9.94 20.21
N SER A 302 -3.07 11.04 20.46
CA SER A 302 -2.30 11.22 21.70
C SER A 302 -3.20 11.53 22.91
N LEU A 303 -3.54 10.49 23.67
CA LEU A 303 -4.22 10.56 24.97
C LEU A 303 -3.23 10.31 26.12
N GLN A 304 -3.55 10.73 27.35
CA GLN A 304 -2.68 10.48 28.51
C GLN A 304 -2.47 8.98 28.75
N SER A 305 -3.48 8.13 28.56
CA SER A 305 -3.32 6.68 28.71
C SER A 305 -2.29 6.10 27.73
N THR A 306 -2.35 6.51 26.46
CA THR A 306 -1.41 6.09 25.41
C THR A 306 0.01 6.60 25.73
N ARG A 307 0.13 7.79 26.30
CA ARG A 307 1.42 8.37 26.71
C ARG A 307 2.02 7.66 27.91
N ALA A 308 1.22 7.38 28.92
CA ALA A 308 1.63 6.60 30.07
C ALA A 308 2.16 5.24 29.62
N ALA A 309 1.44 4.54 28.74
CA ALA A 309 1.88 3.26 28.19
C ALA A 309 3.19 3.36 27.40
N PHE A 310 3.39 4.44 26.63
CA PHE A 310 4.63 4.63 25.85
C PHE A 310 5.84 4.99 26.72
N ASN A 311 5.64 5.71 27.82
CA ASN A 311 6.71 6.16 28.72
C ASN A 311 6.80 5.28 29.98
N ASN A 312 6.49 3.98 29.89
CA ASN A 312 6.60 3.02 31.01
C ASN A 312 5.93 3.51 32.32
N LEU A 313 4.80 4.23 32.22
CA LEU A 313 4.02 4.79 33.32
C LEU A 313 4.68 5.96 34.07
N ASP A 314 5.75 6.56 33.53
CA ASP A 314 6.34 7.80 34.08
C ASP A 314 5.41 9.02 33.92
N VAL A 315 4.38 8.90 33.08
CA VAL A 315 3.36 9.92 32.84
C VAL A 315 2.06 9.48 33.51
N ASP A 316 1.46 10.37 34.31
CA ASP A 316 0.13 10.16 34.91
C ASP A 316 -0.94 9.97 33.81
N PRO A 317 -1.63 8.82 33.74
CA PRO A 317 -2.65 8.55 32.72
C PRO A 317 -3.93 9.36 32.93
N THR A 318 -4.06 10.11 34.03
CA THR A 318 -5.24 10.89 34.38
C THR A 318 -5.49 12.03 33.38
N CYS A 319 -6.75 12.23 33.00
CA CYS A 319 -7.16 13.29 32.08
C CYS A 319 -6.78 14.69 32.59
N LEU A 320 -5.94 15.39 31.82
CA LEU A 320 -5.47 16.74 32.17
C LEU A 320 -6.58 17.79 32.21
N LEU A 321 -7.72 17.53 31.55
CA LEU A 321 -8.85 18.45 31.49
C LEU A 321 -9.73 18.36 32.74
N CYS A 322 -10.27 17.17 33.03
CA CYS A 322 -11.20 16.99 34.15
C CYS A 322 -10.52 16.51 35.44
N LYS A 323 -9.36 15.84 35.34
CA LYS A 323 -8.60 15.27 36.47
C LYS A 323 -9.34 14.24 37.31
N THR A 324 -10.38 13.60 36.76
CA THR A 324 -11.24 12.67 37.51
C THR A 324 -10.94 11.20 37.24
N SER A 325 -10.44 10.87 36.05
CA SER A 325 -10.21 9.49 35.61
C SER A 325 -9.13 9.43 34.53
N THR A 326 -8.66 8.23 34.23
CA THR A 326 -7.75 7.95 33.11
C THR A 326 -8.30 8.48 31.79
N GLU A 327 -7.48 9.17 30.99
CA GLU A 327 -7.86 9.66 29.66
C GLU A 327 -7.81 8.51 28.62
N THR A 328 -8.73 7.56 28.72
CA THR A 328 -8.94 6.55 27.65
C THR A 328 -9.68 7.16 26.45
N LEU A 329 -9.76 6.40 25.35
CA LEU A 329 -10.55 6.78 24.18
C LEU A 329 -12.02 6.95 24.53
N GLU A 330 -12.57 6.00 25.29
CA GLU A 330 -13.89 6.05 25.92
C GLU A 330 -14.08 7.33 26.73
N HIS A 331 -13.15 7.65 27.65
CA HIS A 331 -13.25 8.85 28.45
C HIS A 331 -13.27 10.12 27.58
N PHE A 332 -12.35 10.22 26.63
CA PHE A 332 -12.25 11.38 25.74
C PHE A 332 -13.53 11.57 24.91
N ILE A 333 -14.04 10.50 24.31
CA ILE A 333 -15.19 10.56 23.39
C ILE A 333 -16.52 10.64 24.14
N LEU A 334 -16.69 9.99 25.29
CA LEU A 334 -18.01 9.81 25.93
C LEU A 334 -18.15 10.42 27.33
N HIS A 335 -17.08 10.49 28.15
CA HIS A 335 -17.24 10.79 29.59
C HIS A 335 -16.54 12.04 30.14
N CYS A 336 -15.55 12.63 29.45
CA CYS A 336 -14.86 13.83 29.91
C CYS A 336 -15.81 15.02 30.17
N THR A 337 -16.01 15.39 31.44
CA THR A 337 -16.99 16.41 31.85
C THR A 337 -16.70 17.79 31.27
N LYS A 338 -15.42 18.14 31.06
CA LYS A 338 -15.02 19.41 30.44
C LYS A 338 -15.40 19.51 28.96
N LEU A 339 -15.57 18.38 28.28
CA LEU A 339 -15.96 18.32 26.87
C LEU A 339 -17.47 18.08 26.69
N GLN A 340 -18.24 17.95 27.77
CA GLN A 340 -19.65 17.59 27.72
C GLN A 340 -20.49 18.54 26.86
N HIS A 341 -20.27 19.85 27.00
CA HIS A 341 -20.99 20.88 26.26
C HIS A 341 -20.82 20.78 24.73
N VAL A 342 -19.70 20.21 24.25
CA VAL A 342 -19.47 19.96 22.82
C VAL A 342 -20.21 18.71 22.36
N ARG A 343 -20.28 17.69 23.21
CA ARG A 343 -20.80 16.37 22.86
C ARG A 343 -22.31 16.29 22.80
N VAL A 344 -23.01 16.87 23.78
CA VAL A 344 -24.45 16.65 23.99
C VAL A 344 -25.23 16.82 22.69
N GLN A 345 -25.08 17.97 22.02
CA GLN A 345 -25.81 18.21 20.78
C GLN A 345 -25.41 17.24 19.66
N ILE A 346 -24.12 16.97 19.47
CA ILE A 346 -23.66 16.14 18.36
C ILE A 346 -24.02 14.67 18.59
N LEU A 347 -24.00 14.18 19.83
CA LEU A 347 -24.46 12.84 20.19
C LEU A 347 -25.97 12.70 20.00
N CYS A 348 -26.75 13.74 20.29
CA CYS A 348 -28.17 13.78 19.92
C CYS A 348 -28.35 13.68 18.40
N ASP A 349 -27.58 14.46 17.61
CA ASP A 349 -27.63 14.38 16.14
C ASP A 349 -27.27 12.96 15.63
N ILE A 350 -26.26 12.32 16.23
CA ILE A 350 -25.87 10.93 15.90
C ILE A 350 -27.00 9.96 16.25
N ALA A 351 -27.58 10.06 17.44
CA ALA A 351 -28.69 9.22 17.86
C ALA A 351 -29.91 9.36 16.95
N SER A 352 -30.24 10.59 16.54
CA SER A 352 -31.29 10.85 15.55
C SER A 352 -30.98 10.24 14.18
N ALA A 353 -29.73 10.36 13.70
CA ALA A 353 -29.30 9.78 12.44
C ALA A 353 -29.27 8.23 12.44
N CYS A 354 -29.09 7.61 13.61
CA CYS A 354 -29.21 6.16 13.78
C CYS A 354 -30.66 5.64 13.61
N GLY A 355 -31.66 6.52 13.72
CA GLY A 355 -33.08 6.19 13.58
C GLY A 355 -33.67 5.43 14.78
N GLU A 356 -34.97 5.13 14.72
CA GLU A 356 -35.72 4.50 15.82
C GLU A 356 -35.24 3.08 16.17
N ASN A 357 -34.59 2.40 15.22
CA ASN A 357 -34.15 1.02 15.38
C ASN A 357 -32.90 0.89 16.28
N ILE A 358 -32.17 1.98 16.51
CA ILE A 358 -30.93 1.96 17.28
C ILE A 358 -30.98 3.06 18.33
N ASN A 359 -31.31 2.67 19.57
CA ASN A 359 -31.20 3.57 20.69
C ASN A 359 -29.73 3.74 21.10
N PHE A 360 -29.03 4.66 20.43
CA PHE A 360 -27.60 4.92 20.66
C PHE A 360 -27.24 5.08 22.14
N SER A 361 -28.10 5.75 22.92
CA SER A 361 -27.87 5.99 24.35
C SER A 361 -27.93 4.74 25.23
N GLN A 362 -28.62 3.68 24.77
CA GLN A 362 -28.75 2.40 25.48
C GLN A 362 -27.71 1.36 25.05
N LEU A 363 -26.96 1.63 23.98
CA LEU A 363 -25.86 0.77 23.55
C LEU A 363 -24.77 0.72 24.61
N CYS A 364 -24.06 -0.41 24.69
CA CYS A 364 -22.86 -0.50 25.50
C CYS A 364 -21.78 0.45 24.95
N THR A 365 -20.85 0.89 25.81
CA THR A 365 -19.80 1.83 25.43
C THR A 365 -18.99 1.36 24.20
N SER A 366 -18.67 0.07 24.13
CA SER A 366 -17.92 -0.49 23.00
C SER A 366 -18.65 -0.28 21.67
N ASP A 367 -19.97 -0.49 21.64
CA ASP A 367 -20.75 -0.33 20.41
C ASP A 367 -20.95 1.15 20.06
N GLN A 368 -21.12 2.02 21.06
CA GLN A 368 -21.13 3.47 20.85
C GLN A 368 -19.82 3.94 20.21
N LEU A 369 -18.68 3.47 20.70
CA LEU A 369 -17.36 3.80 20.15
C LEU A 369 -17.17 3.25 18.75
N ARG A 370 -17.61 2.01 18.46
CA ARG A 370 -17.57 1.45 17.11
C ARG A 370 -18.37 2.31 16.12
N ILE A 371 -19.59 2.69 16.46
CA ILE A 371 -20.41 3.59 15.62
C ILE A 371 -19.70 4.93 15.40
N ILE A 372 -19.14 5.54 16.44
CA ILE A 372 -18.47 6.84 16.35
C ILE A 372 -17.19 6.76 15.49
N LEU A 373 -16.36 5.75 15.71
CA LEU A 373 -15.02 5.67 15.13
C LEU A 373 -15.03 5.05 13.73
N ASP A 374 -15.87 4.05 13.51
CA ASP A 374 -16.04 3.39 12.22
C ASP A 374 -17.45 2.79 12.12
N VAL A 375 -18.42 3.60 11.68
CA VAL A 375 -19.82 3.17 11.50
C VAL A 375 -19.96 1.96 10.57
N TYR A 376 -18.96 1.69 9.73
CA TYR A 376 -18.94 0.53 8.84
C TYR A 376 -18.46 -0.75 9.55
N SER A 377 -18.03 -0.69 10.81
CA SER A 377 -17.78 -1.89 11.63
C SER A 377 -19.07 -2.49 12.21
N THR A 378 -20.15 -1.71 12.26
CA THR A 378 -21.40 -2.05 12.93
C THR A 378 -22.53 -2.37 11.95
N VAL A 379 -22.22 -2.79 10.72
CA VAL A 379 -23.22 -3.05 9.67
C VAL A 379 -24.24 -4.12 10.09
N ASP A 380 -23.85 -5.06 10.97
CA ASP A 380 -24.79 -6.03 11.52
C ASP A 380 -25.78 -5.39 12.52
N VAL A 381 -25.38 -4.32 13.21
CA VAL A 381 -26.23 -3.56 14.15
C VAL A 381 -27.15 -2.59 13.41
N VAL A 382 -26.67 -2.00 12.31
CA VAL A 382 -27.45 -1.10 11.45
C VAL A 382 -28.13 -1.91 10.36
N HIS A 383 -29.25 -2.55 10.72
CA HIS A 383 -30.01 -3.50 9.89
C HIS A 383 -30.59 -2.97 8.55
N ASN A 384 -30.21 -1.77 8.10
CA ASN A 384 -30.58 -1.23 6.80
C ASN A 384 -29.33 -0.89 5.98
N LYS A 385 -29.15 -1.61 4.86
CA LYS A 385 -28.05 -1.44 3.89
C LYS A 385 -28.07 -0.10 3.12
N ASN A 386 -28.87 0.88 3.52
CA ASN A 386 -28.90 2.14 2.80
C ASN A 386 -27.63 2.94 3.14
N THR A 387 -26.76 3.04 2.14
CA THR A 387 -25.46 3.71 2.18
C THR A 387 -25.56 5.19 2.55
N GLU A 388 -26.71 5.83 2.30
CA GLU A 388 -26.93 7.24 2.61
C GLU A 388 -27.01 7.48 4.13
N TYR A 389 -27.71 6.62 4.88
CA TYR A 389 -27.77 6.75 6.35
C TYR A 389 -26.39 6.59 6.99
N LEU A 390 -25.60 5.61 6.53
CA LEU A 390 -24.25 5.41 7.04
C LEU A 390 -23.36 6.63 6.76
N ALA A 391 -23.49 7.25 5.59
CA ALA A 391 -22.76 8.47 5.25
C ALA A 391 -23.18 9.67 6.12
N GLU A 392 -24.47 9.77 6.47
CA GLU A 392 -24.98 10.79 7.38
C GLU A 392 -24.46 10.60 8.81
N ILE A 393 -24.53 9.39 9.36
CA ILE A 393 -23.97 9.07 10.68
C ILE A 393 -22.45 9.35 10.68
N ASP A 394 -21.74 8.93 9.63
CA ASP A 394 -20.30 9.17 9.50
C ASP A 394 -19.96 10.68 9.50
N ARG A 395 -20.78 11.51 8.85
CA ARG A 395 -20.65 12.98 8.87
C ARG A 395 -20.76 13.54 10.29
N HIS A 396 -21.77 13.12 11.07
CA HIS A 396 -21.94 13.59 12.45
C HIS A 396 -20.80 13.11 13.36
N THR A 397 -20.34 11.88 13.19
CA THR A 397 -19.25 11.32 14.00
C THR A 397 -17.88 11.93 13.67
N ARG A 398 -17.60 12.26 12.39
CA ARG A 398 -16.43 13.08 11.99
C ARG A 398 -16.47 14.46 12.65
N ARG A 399 -17.63 15.11 12.64
CA ARG A 399 -17.85 16.41 13.30
C ARG A 399 -17.58 16.31 14.81
N LEU A 400 -18.09 15.26 15.48
CA LEU A 400 -17.86 15.01 16.90
C LEU A 400 -16.36 14.90 17.20
N CYS A 401 -15.66 13.98 16.52
CA CYS A 401 -14.24 13.73 16.75
C CYS A 401 -13.39 15.00 16.59
N HIS A 402 -13.64 15.77 15.53
CA HIS A 402 -12.91 17.01 15.28
C HIS A 402 -13.27 18.11 16.27
N ALA A 403 -14.55 18.29 16.63
CA ALA A 403 -14.96 19.30 17.60
C ALA A 403 -14.34 19.04 18.99
N LEU A 404 -14.32 17.78 19.44
CA LEU A 404 -13.64 17.38 20.67
C LEU A 404 -12.15 17.65 20.63
N HIS A 405 -11.50 17.38 19.49
CA HIS A 405 -10.08 17.67 19.29
C HIS A 405 -9.79 19.18 19.39
N CYS A 406 -10.57 20.01 18.72
CA CYS A 406 -10.42 21.46 18.76
C CYS A 406 -10.60 22.02 20.17
N GLU A 407 -11.66 21.61 20.88
CA GLU A 407 -11.91 22.11 22.24
C GLU A 407 -10.83 21.61 23.22
N ARG A 408 -10.38 20.36 23.10
CA ARG A 408 -9.24 19.84 23.90
C ARG A 408 -7.97 20.67 23.67
N LYS A 409 -7.64 21.00 22.41
CA LYS A 409 -6.48 21.85 22.09
C LYS A 409 -6.62 23.25 22.70
N LYS A 410 -7.80 23.86 22.60
CA LYS A 410 -8.10 25.17 23.17
C LYS A 410 -7.93 25.17 24.69
N LEU A 411 -8.49 24.17 25.38
CA LEU A 411 -8.36 24.03 26.84
C LEU A 411 -6.90 23.75 27.26
N PHE A 412 -6.15 22.95 26.50
CA PHE A 412 -4.71 22.75 26.75
C PHE A 412 -3.89 24.02 26.58
N ALA A 413 -4.25 24.90 25.65
CA ALA A 413 -3.61 26.20 25.48
C ALA A 413 -3.83 27.17 26.66
N LEU A 414 -4.74 26.85 27.58
CA LEU A 414 -4.95 27.59 28.83
C LEU A 414 -4.18 26.99 30.02
N LEU A 415 -3.63 25.77 29.89
CA LEU A 415 -2.86 25.15 30.96
C LEU A 415 -1.47 25.79 31.11
N PRO A 416 -0.91 25.90 32.34
CA PRO A 416 0.41 26.46 32.59
C PRO A 416 1.53 25.76 31.81
N THR A 417 2.52 26.51 31.32
CA THR A 417 3.58 26.06 30.40
C THR A 417 4.44 24.91 30.95
N ARG A 418 4.66 24.81 32.27
CA ARG A 418 5.35 23.65 32.88
C ARG A 418 4.65 22.31 32.63
N ARG A 419 3.33 22.32 32.34
CA ARG A 419 2.57 21.14 31.93
C ARG A 419 2.56 20.92 30.42
N ARG A 420 3.10 21.85 29.61
CA ARG A 420 3.17 21.75 28.14
C ARG A 420 4.45 21.11 27.60
N TYR A 421 5.52 21.01 28.39
CA TYR A 421 6.77 20.39 27.95
C TYR A 421 6.90 18.91 28.34
N GLY A 422 5.93 18.39 29.12
CA GLY A 422 5.56 16.97 29.12
C GLY A 422 4.41 16.66 28.16
N LEU A 423 4.00 17.64 27.32
CA LEU A 423 3.01 17.44 26.25
C LEU A 423 3.67 17.20 24.90
#